data_AF-A0A956R3H3-F1
#
_entry.id   AF-A0A956R3H3-F1
#
_cell.length_a   1.000
_cell.length_b   1.000
_cell.length_c   1.000
_cell.angle_alpha   90.00
_cell.angle_beta   90.00
_cell.angle_gamma   90.00
#
_symmetry.space_group_name_H-M   'P 1'
#
loop_
_entity.id
_entity.type
_entity.pdbx_description
1 polymer ?
#
loop_
_entity_poly.entity_id
_entity_poly.type
_entity_poly.pdbx_seq_one_letter_code
_entity_poly.pdbx_strand_id
1 'polypeptide(L)'
;DLHAWTEVFVPGAGWLGLDPTSGLAAGEGHIPLAAASTPALAAPLYGTAEGPADEVSFTMSVARLGHEPRPTAPYTEEVWADLLAVGRRADEVLVGQGLHLTMGGEPTFNAREDVDAPEWNGEALGPSKWRAGLELTHELRERLAPGGVLLRRMGKHYPGESMPRWALDAIGRSDGVALWRADPEATAARAHAEPLARAIAEALGLSDGLQPAYEDPWHFLAQEAAAPFDDDPLGYALEDGEERARLARVLGQGLRTPTAWVLPVVRDHDGRWRTQQWTFRRHHLFLLPGDSPAGLRLPLSSIGGVPFPVVPAEEPYLPRDPRSLEADDEGQQKLGVAAATPRPTAVHTALCVEYREADQALFVFLPPLASQRDFVALVEVIDGARTRLGLPLILEGYPPPSGPLLRRITVTPDPGVLEVNIPPTDNTDDYVALLETIYDAGLHAGLHTEKYLLDGRLAGSGGGHHLTLGGPTPLQSPFLLRPALLAGLITFFQHHPSLSYMFTGLFVGPTSQAP
;
A
#
# COMPACT_ATOMS: atom_id res chain seq x y z
N ASP A 1 48.23 -12.56 -5.37
CA ASP A 1 48.70 -13.35 -6.51
C ASP A 1 47.78 -13.10 -7.70
N LEU A 2 48.23 -13.36 -8.93
CA LEU A 2 47.32 -13.37 -10.07
C LEU A 2 46.40 -14.58 -9.96
N HIS A 3 45.12 -14.36 -10.24
CA HIS A 3 44.11 -15.41 -10.20
C HIS A 3 43.51 -15.59 -11.60
N ALA A 4 43.14 -16.82 -11.94
CA ALA A 4 42.53 -17.15 -13.22
C ALA A 4 41.23 -17.91 -12.99
N TRP A 5 40.20 -17.56 -13.75
CA TRP A 5 38.89 -18.20 -13.76
C TRP A 5 38.47 -18.46 -15.21
N THR A 6 37.39 -19.21 -15.40
CA THR A 6 36.82 -19.46 -16.74
C THR A 6 35.56 -18.66 -16.95
N GLU A 7 35.33 -18.19 -18.16
CA GLU A 7 34.08 -17.50 -18.52
C GLU A 7 33.29 -18.32 -19.52
N VAL A 8 31.96 -18.34 -19.36
CA VAL A 8 31.05 -19.04 -20.26
C VAL A 8 30.04 -18.03 -20.81
N PHE A 9 29.89 -17.98 -22.14
CA PHE A 9 28.86 -17.16 -22.76
C PHE A 9 27.52 -17.89 -22.69
N VAL A 10 26.55 -17.28 -22.01
CA VAL A 10 25.18 -17.76 -21.92
C VAL A 10 24.28 -16.82 -22.74
N PRO A 11 23.60 -17.32 -23.79
CA PRO A 11 22.69 -16.51 -24.58
C PRO A 11 21.65 -15.79 -23.69
N GLY A 12 21.57 -14.46 -23.82
CA GLY A 12 20.68 -13.61 -23.02
C GLY A 12 21.27 -13.09 -21.70
N ALA A 13 22.23 -13.81 -21.09
CA ALA A 13 22.89 -13.41 -19.85
C ALA A 13 24.31 -12.87 -20.04
N GLY A 14 24.91 -13.08 -21.22
CA GLY A 14 26.26 -12.62 -21.53
C GLY A 14 27.36 -13.56 -21.00
N TRP A 15 28.55 -13.02 -20.79
CA TRP A 15 29.69 -13.78 -20.25
C TRP A 15 29.58 -13.90 -18.72
N LEU A 16 29.59 -15.13 -18.21
CA LEU A 16 29.54 -15.44 -16.79
C LEU A 16 30.87 -16.02 -16.34
N GLY A 17 31.53 -15.38 -15.37
CA GLY A 17 32.76 -15.87 -14.77
C GLY A 17 32.50 -16.93 -13.70
N LEU A 18 33.22 -18.04 -13.78
CA LEU A 18 33.16 -19.19 -12.88
C LEU A 18 34.56 -19.47 -12.35
N ASP A 19 34.70 -19.41 -11.03
CA ASP A 19 35.95 -19.62 -10.33
C ASP A 19 35.96 -21.00 -9.65
N PRO A 20 36.47 -22.04 -10.33
CA PRO A 20 36.49 -23.40 -9.79
C PRO A 20 37.44 -23.56 -8.59
N THR A 21 38.38 -22.62 -8.38
CA THR A 21 39.30 -22.68 -7.23
C THR A 21 38.58 -22.29 -5.93
N SER A 22 37.66 -21.33 -5.99
CA SER A 22 36.84 -20.92 -4.84
C SER A 22 35.47 -21.60 -4.77
N GLY A 23 35.02 -22.22 -5.87
CA GLY A 23 33.69 -22.84 -5.97
C GLY A 23 32.55 -21.80 -6.11
N LEU A 24 32.88 -20.58 -6.55
CA LEU A 24 31.97 -19.45 -6.63
C LEU A 24 31.91 -18.88 -8.06
N ALA A 25 30.89 -18.09 -8.36
CA ALA A 25 30.92 -17.21 -9.53
C ALA A 25 31.91 -16.06 -9.29
N ALA A 26 32.55 -15.59 -10.37
CA ALA A 26 33.37 -14.39 -10.29
C ALA A 26 32.47 -13.17 -9.98
N GLY A 27 32.89 -12.33 -9.04
CA GLY A 27 32.09 -11.21 -8.53
C GLY A 27 32.95 -10.05 -8.04
N GLU A 28 32.47 -9.30 -7.05
CA GLU A 28 33.13 -8.08 -6.52
C GLU A 28 34.54 -8.31 -5.94
N GLY A 29 34.93 -9.58 -5.72
CA GLY A 29 36.28 -9.96 -5.30
C GLY A 29 37.27 -10.12 -6.47
N HIS A 30 36.81 -10.10 -7.72
CA HIS A 30 37.61 -10.36 -8.91
C HIS A 30 37.77 -9.08 -9.73
N ILE A 31 39.01 -8.77 -10.10
CA ILE A 31 39.32 -7.64 -10.99
C ILE A 31 39.80 -8.24 -12.33
N PRO A 32 39.00 -8.19 -13.41
CA PRO A 32 39.41 -8.72 -14.71
C PRO A 32 40.58 -7.92 -15.26
N LEU A 33 41.73 -8.59 -15.42
CA LEU A 33 42.96 -7.99 -15.98
C LEU A 33 43.09 -8.28 -17.48
N ALA A 34 42.80 -9.50 -17.90
CA ALA A 34 42.82 -9.95 -19.29
C ALA A 34 41.84 -11.12 -19.49
N ALA A 35 41.22 -11.20 -20.66
CA ALA A 35 40.36 -12.31 -21.07
C ALA A 35 40.83 -12.82 -22.43
N ALA A 36 40.99 -14.14 -22.56
CA ALA A 36 41.40 -14.76 -23.82
C ALA A 36 40.80 -16.16 -23.99
N SER A 37 40.66 -16.58 -25.24
CA SER A 37 40.11 -17.90 -25.59
C SER A 37 41.03 -19.07 -25.19
N THR A 38 42.30 -18.80 -24.91
CA THR A 38 43.27 -19.80 -24.44
C THR A 38 44.15 -19.22 -23.33
N PRO A 39 44.53 -20.01 -22.31
CA PRO A 39 45.33 -19.53 -21.19
C PRO A 39 46.66 -18.90 -21.59
N ALA A 40 47.30 -19.39 -22.66
CA ALA A 40 48.59 -18.88 -23.12
C ALA A 40 48.55 -17.41 -23.57
N LEU A 41 47.40 -16.95 -24.07
CA LEU A 41 47.20 -15.55 -24.49
C LEU A 41 46.93 -14.60 -23.33
N ALA A 42 46.59 -15.14 -22.15
CA ALA A 42 46.42 -14.39 -20.91
C ALA A 42 47.61 -14.61 -19.95
N ALA A 43 48.73 -15.16 -20.45
CA ALA A 43 49.92 -15.37 -19.64
C ALA A 43 50.47 -14.02 -19.15
N PRO A 44 50.78 -13.87 -17.86
CA PRO A 44 51.26 -12.60 -17.31
C PRO A 44 52.64 -12.20 -17.83
N LEU A 45 53.41 -13.17 -18.33
CA LEU A 45 54.71 -12.98 -18.96
C LEU A 45 54.77 -13.83 -20.24
N TYR A 46 55.20 -13.23 -21.35
CA TYR A 46 55.47 -13.93 -22.61
C TYR A 46 56.82 -13.47 -23.17
N GLY A 47 57.58 -14.38 -23.79
CA GLY A 47 58.86 -14.04 -24.42
C GLY A 47 59.85 -15.20 -24.48
N THR A 48 61.07 -14.90 -24.89
CA THR A 48 62.23 -15.81 -24.88
C THR A 48 63.20 -15.40 -23.78
N ALA A 49 63.79 -16.37 -23.08
CA ALA A 49 64.84 -16.12 -22.08
C ALA A 49 66.20 -16.60 -22.62
N GLU A 50 67.25 -15.82 -22.41
CA GLU A 50 68.63 -16.19 -22.77
C GLU A 50 69.49 -16.18 -21.51
N GLY A 51 69.60 -17.35 -20.87
CA GLY A 51 70.36 -17.57 -19.62
C GLY A 51 69.49 -17.68 -18.35
N PRO A 52 70.02 -18.31 -17.28
CA PRO A 52 69.33 -18.39 -15.99
C PRO A 52 69.35 -17.02 -15.29
N ALA A 53 68.22 -16.63 -14.71
CA ALA A 53 68.17 -15.49 -13.80
C ALA A 53 68.63 -15.93 -12.41
N ASP A 54 69.59 -15.21 -11.83
CA ASP A 54 70.10 -15.52 -10.47
C ASP A 54 69.02 -15.29 -9.39
N GLU A 55 68.13 -14.31 -9.59
CA GLU A 55 66.98 -14.03 -8.74
C GLU A 55 65.90 -13.28 -9.53
N VAL A 56 64.62 -13.68 -9.39
CA VAL A 56 63.46 -12.97 -9.96
C VAL A 56 62.48 -12.70 -8.83
N SER A 57 62.19 -11.42 -8.58
CA SER A 57 61.16 -11.01 -7.62
C SER A 57 60.13 -10.12 -8.31
N PHE A 58 58.86 -10.33 -7.96
CA PHE A 58 57.76 -9.44 -8.34
C PHE A 58 56.94 -9.14 -7.10
N THR A 59 56.36 -7.93 -7.05
CA THR A 59 55.46 -7.53 -5.96
C THR A 59 54.22 -6.92 -6.58
N MET A 60 53.06 -7.42 -6.18
CA MET A 60 51.77 -6.88 -6.56
C MET A 60 51.01 -6.52 -5.28
N SER A 61 50.65 -5.25 -5.12
CA SER A 61 49.77 -4.80 -4.04
C SER A 61 48.41 -4.44 -4.62
N VAL A 62 47.38 -5.16 -4.18
CA VAL A 62 46.00 -4.75 -4.41
C VAL A 62 45.49 -4.21 -3.08
N ALA A 63 45.15 -2.92 -3.05
CA ALA A 63 44.53 -2.30 -1.91
C ALA A 63 43.06 -2.04 -2.24
N ARG A 64 42.16 -2.51 -1.38
CA ARG A 64 40.77 -2.09 -1.43
C ARG A 64 40.72 -0.65 -0.91
N LEU A 65 40.32 0.31 -1.75
CA LEU A 65 40.30 1.74 -1.42
C LEU A 65 39.22 2.13 -0.39
N GLY A 66 38.43 1.15 0.07
CA GLY A 66 37.52 1.30 1.20
C GLY A 66 37.30 -0.02 1.92
N HIS A 67 37.54 -0.03 3.23
CA HIS A 67 36.64 -0.76 4.12
C HIS A 67 35.41 0.14 4.22
N GLU A 68 34.56 0.14 3.20
CA GLU A 68 33.18 0.49 3.51
C GLU A 68 32.76 -0.58 4.52
N PRO A 69 32.32 -0.19 5.73
CA PRO A 69 31.75 -1.15 6.64
C PRO A 69 30.77 -1.96 5.82
N ARG A 70 30.86 -3.28 5.89
CA ARG A 70 29.74 -4.11 5.45
C ARG A 70 28.50 -3.45 6.08
N PRO A 71 27.37 -3.33 5.37
CA PRO A 71 26.13 -2.76 5.91
C PRO A 71 25.52 -3.71 6.96
N THR A 72 26.33 -4.10 7.94
CA THR A 72 26.00 -4.82 9.16
C THR A 72 26.13 -3.89 10.36
N ALA A 73 26.62 -2.65 10.17
CA ALA A 73 26.69 -1.62 11.19
C ALA A 73 26.12 -0.30 10.63
N PRO A 74 25.35 0.46 11.43
CA PRO A 74 24.91 1.80 11.08
C PRO A 74 26.09 2.73 10.76
N TYR A 75 25.82 3.85 10.07
CA TYR A 75 26.78 4.94 9.96
C TYR A 75 27.28 5.34 11.35
N THR A 76 28.54 5.77 11.44
CA THR A 76 29.03 6.39 12.68
C THR A 76 28.22 7.66 12.95
N GLU A 77 28.09 8.04 14.23
CA GLU A 77 27.36 9.25 14.61
C GLU A 77 27.88 10.50 13.89
N GLU A 78 29.19 10.58 13.66
CA GLU A 78 29.83 11.66 12.90
C GLU A 78 29.37 11.69 11.44
N VAL A 79 29.39 10.55 10.74
CA VAL A 79 28.93 10.46 9.35
C VAL A 79 27.43 10.73 9.24
N TRP A 80 26.65 10.24 10.21
CA TRP A 80 25.21 10.51 10.26
C TRP A 80 24.92 12.00 10.46
N ALA A 81 25.61 12.65 11.39
CA ALA A 81 25.48 14.09 11.63
C ALA A 81 25.85 14.91 10.38
N ASP A 82 26.91 14.51 9.66
CA ASP A 82 27.31 15.15 8.41
C ASP A 82 26.25 14.99 7.30
N LEU A 83 25.64 13.81 7.17
CA LEU A 83 24.55 13.57 6.22
C LEU A 83 23.34 14.47 6.53
N LEU A 84 22.94 14.56 7.80
CA LEU A 84 21.85 15.45 8.23
C LEU A 84 22.18 16.92 7.95
N ALA A 85 23.43 17.34 8.17
CA ALA A 85 23.87 18.70 7.87
C ALA A 85 23.84 19.03 6.38
N VAL A 86 24.16 18.05 5.50
CA VAL A 86 24.03 18.20 4.04
C VAL A 86 22.57 18.32 3.63
N GLY A 87 21.67 17.51 4.20
CA GLY A 87 20.23 17.58 3.91
C GLY A 87 19.63 18.93 4.28
N ARG A 88 19.89 19.42 5.51
CA ARG A 88 19.46 20.77 5.93
C ARG A 88 19.98 21.87 5.03
N ARG A 89 21.24 21.78 4.58
CA ARG A 89 21.81 22.75 3.63
C ARG A 89 21.12 22.70 2.27
N ALA A 90 20.74 21.51 1.79
CA ALA A 90 19.98 21.38 0.55
C ALA A 90 18.59 22.03 0.68
N ASP A 91 17.90 21.82 1.80
CA ASP A 91 16.62 22.47 2.10
C ASP A 91 16.75 24.00 2.12
N GLU A 92 17.77 24.55 2.80
CA GLU A 92 18.06 25.99 2.83
C GLU A 92 18.28 26.57 1.43
N VAL A 93 19.03 25.87 0.57
CA VAL A 93 19.29 26.30 -0.81
C VAL A 93 18.01 26.29 -1.64
N LEU A 94 17.19 25.25 -1.52
CA LEU A 94 15.93 25.13 -2.25
C LEU A 94 14.94 26.22 -1.83
N VAL A 95 14.75 26.40 -0.52
CA VAL A 95 13.89 27.45 0.05
C VAL A 95 14.39 28.85 -0.36
N GLY A 96 15.70 29.08 -0.33
CA GLY A 96 16.31 30.33 -0.80
C GLY A 96 16.07 30.64 -2.29
N GLN A 97 15.70 29.63 -3.09
CA GLN A 97 15.32 29.76 -4.50
C GLN A 97 13.79 29.77 -4.70
N GLY A 98 13.00 29.79 -3.62
CA GLY A 98 11.54 29.73 -3.68
C GLY A 98 11.00 28.36 -4.11
N LEU A 99 11.76 27.29 -3.90
CA LEU A 99 11.38 25.92 -4.22
C LEU A 99 11.08 25.14 -2.94
N HIS A 100 9.97 24.41 -2.95
CA HIS A 100 9.55 23.56 -1.84
C HIS A 100 9.58 22.11 -2.30
N LEU A 101 10.59 21.37 -1.86
CA LEU A 101 10.72 19.95 -2.11
C LEU A 101 9.98 19.18 -1.02
N THR A 102 9.10 18.27 -1.41
CA THR A 102 8.50 17.31 -0.49
C THR A 102 9.10 15.93 -0.69
N MET A 103 9.23 15.18 0.40
CA MET A 103 9.83 13.85 0.45
C MET A 103 8.85 12.84 1.04
N GLY A 104 8.53 11.80 0.28
CA GLY A 104 7.79 10.62 0.74
C GLY A 104 8.57 9.35 0.43
N GLY A 105 7.96 8.20 0.67
CA GLY A 105 8.60 6.92 0.41
C GLY A 105 7.74 5.71 0.72
N GLU A 106 8.31 4.56 0.40
CA GLU A 106 7.68 3.25 0.54
C GLU A 106 8.62 2.31 1.32
N PRO A 107 8.92 2.57 2.61
CA PRO A 107 9.73 1.65 3.40
C PRO A 107 9.11 0.25 3.46
N THR A 108 9.97 -0.76 3.39
CA THR A 108 9.55 -2.17 3.33
C THR A 108 10.21 -3.01 4.42
N PHE A 109 9.44 -3.97 4.92
CA PHE A 109 9.75 -4.74 6.12
C PHE A 109 9.56 -6.25 5.90
N ASN A 110 10.35 -7.04 6.62
CA ASN A 110 10.23 -8.49 6.76
C ASN A 110 9.89 -8.88 8.20
N ALA A 111 9.36 -10.08 8.39
CA ALA A 111 9.19 -10.68 9.71
C ALA A 111 10.54 -11.03 10.35
N ARG A 112 10.65 -10.80 11.65
CA ARG A 112 11.80 -11.22 12.45
C ARG A 112 11.70 -12.67 12.93
N GLU A 113 10.48 -13.16 13.16
CA GLU A 113 10.23 -14.49 13.74
C GLU A 113 9.77 -15.50 12.69
N ASP A 114 8.82 -15.11 11.83
CA ASP A 114 8.23 -15.97 10.81
C ASP A 114 9.03 -15.97 9.49
N VAL A 115 10.37 -15.91 9.55
CA VAL A 115 11.27 -15.67 8.39
C VAL A 115 11.14 -16.68 7.26
N ASP A 116 10.77 -17.93 7.58
CA ASP A 116 10.67 -19.03 6.61
C ASP A 116 9.27 -19.16 6.00
N ALA A 117 8.28 -18.38 6.46
CA ALA A 117 6.92 -18.52 5.97
C ALA A 117 6.83 -18.08 4.48
N PRO A 118 5.97 -18.73 3.66
CA PRO A 118 5.86 -18.44 2.23
C PRO A 118 5.59 -16.97 1.92
N GLU A 119 4.77 -16.31 2.75
CA GLU A 119 4.45 -14.89 2.62
C GLU A 119 5.67 -13.98 2.76
N TRP A 120 6.74 -14.39 3.43
CA TRP A 120 7.98 -13.61 3.53
C TRP A 120 9.04 -14.02 2.50
N ASN A 121 8.73 -15.00 1.66
CA ASN A 121 9.66 -15.59 0.68
C ASN A 121 9.16 -15.61 -0.76
N GLY A 122 8.02 -14.99 -1.04
CA GLY A 122 7.55 -14.78 -2.41
C GLY A 122 6.04 -14.63 -2.54
N GLU A 123 5.27 -15.11 -1.56
CA GLU A 123 3.83 -14.90 -1.56
C GLU A 123 3.49 -13.49 -1.05
N ALA A 124 2.41 -12.93 -1.59
CA ALA A 124 1.95 -11.62 -1.14
C ALA A 124 1.17 -11.73 0.17
N LEU A 125 0.33 -12.76 0.34
CA LEU A 125 -0.59 -12.90 1.45
C LEU A 125 -0.21 -14.09 2.33
N GLY A 126 -0.52 -14.00 3.62
CA GLY A 126 -0.36 -15.09 4.57
C GLY A 126 -0.77 -14.67 5.98
N PRO A 127 -1.02 -15.64 6.88
CA PRO A 127 -1.55 -15.37 8.22
C PRO A 127 -0.56 -14.59 9.10
N SER A 128 0.75 -14.86 8.99
CA SER A 128 1.75 -14.13 9.79
C SER A 128 1.89 -12.69 9.33
N LYS A 129 1.86 -12.47 8.01
CA LYS A 129 1.91 -11.13 7.42
C LYS A 129 0.64 -10.32 7.71
N TRP A 130 -0.53 -10.95 7.73
CA TRP A 130 -1.77 -10.29 8.16
C TRP A 130 -1.68 -9.79 9.61
N ARG A 131 -1.23 -10.65 10.53
CA ARG A 131 -1.03 -10.30 11.95
C ARG A 131 0.00 -9.18 12.11
N ALA A 132 1.15 -9.28 11.44
CA ALA A 132 2.18 -8.25 11.50
C ALA A 132 1.73 -6.92 10.87
N GLY A 133 0.94 -6.98 9.80
CA GLY A 133 0.34 -5.79 9.19
C GLY A 133 -0.63 -5.06 10.12
N LEU A 134 -1.47 -5.80 10.84
CA LEU A 134 -2.37 -5.23 11.86
C LEU A 134 -1.58 -4.56 13.00
N GLU A 135 -0.58 -5.25 13.53
CA GLU A 135 0.28 -4.74 14.62
C GLU A 135 1.03 -3.47 14.18
N LEU A 136 1.68 -3.52 13.01
CA LEU A 136 2.39 -2.36 12.46
C LEU A 136 1.45 -1.17 12.24
N THR A 137 0.26 -1.40 11.67
CA THR A 137 -0.70 -0.31 11.44
C THR A 137 -1.17 0.30 12.77
N HIS A 138 -1.34 -0.52 13.81
CA HIS A 138 -1.68 -0.06 15.15
C HIS A 138 -0.57 0.80 15.75
N GLU A 139 0.68 0.33 15.73
CA GLU A 139 1.85 1.09 16.20
C GLU A 139 2.02 2.43 15.45
N LEU A 140 1.86 2.41 14.13
CA LEU A 140 1.91 3.62 13.31
C LEU A 140 0.80 4.60 13.69
N ARG A 141 -0.42 4.12 13.97
CA ARG A 141 -1.52 4.96 14.44
C ARG A 141 -1.20 5.59 15.79
N GLU A 142 -0.71 4.84 16.77
CA GLU A 142 -0.39 5.38 18.10
C GLU A 142 0.66 6.49 18.03
N ARG A 143 1.69 6.32 17.19
CA ARG A 143 2.85 7.22 17.15
C ARG A 143 2.68 8.41 16.22
N LEU A 144 2.08 8.20 15.06
CA LEU A 144 2.02 9.20 13.98
C LEU A 144 0.62 9.81 13.78
N ALA A 145 -0.42 9.16 14.30
CA ALA A 145 -1.80 9.62 14.21
C ALA A 145 -2.56 9.38 15.54
N PRO A 146 -2.09 9.92 16.68
CA PRO A 146 -2.76 9.72 17.96
C PRO A 146 -4.19 10.24 17.91
N GLY A 147 -5.16 9.42 18.33
CA GLY A 147 -6.59 9.72 18.16
C GLY A 147 -7.09 9.58 16.71
N GLY A 148 -6.26 9.07 15.80
CA GLY A 148 -6.64 8.70 14.44
C GLY A 148 -7.45 7.41 14.39
N VAL A 149 -7.95 7.08 13.20
CA VAL A 149 -8.78 5.89 12.95
C VAL A 149 -8.05 4.90 12.05
N LEU A 150 -8.30 3.61 12.29
CA LEU A 150 -7.85 2.52 11.43
C LEU A 150 -8.94 2.15 10.43
N LEU A 151 -8.58 1.94 9.16
CA LEU A 151 -9.50 1.55 8.10
C LEU A 151 -8.95 0.35 7.33
N ARG A 152 -9.74 -0.73 7.27
CA ARG A 152 -9.41 -1.95 6.50
C ARG A 152 -10.00 -1.88 5.10
N ARG A 153 -9.20 -2.14 4.07
CA ARG A 153 -9.66 -2.03 2.68
C ARG A 153 -9.20 -3.21 1.85
N MET A 154 -9.91 -3.40 0.73
CA MET A 154 -9.35 -4.15 -0.38
C MET A 154 -8.23 -3.33 -1.03
N GLY A 155 -7.07 -3.96 -1.14
CA GLY A 155 -5.89 -3.48 -1.82
C GLY A 155 -5.91 -3.81 -3.31
N LYS A 156 -4.72 -3.82 -3.92
CA LYS A 156 -4.54 -4.13 -5.34
C LYS A 156 -4.87 -5.60 -5.61
N HIS A 157 -5.43 -5.86 -6.79
CA HIS A 157 -5.65 -7.22 -7.31
C HIS A 157 -4.76 -7.42 -8.53
N TYR A 158 -3.82 -8.35 -8.45
CA TYR A 158 -2.90 -8.63 -9.55
C TYR A 158 -3.39 -9.80 -10.41
N PRO A 159 -3.13 -9.80 -11.73
CA PRO A 159 -3.46 -10.92 -12.60
C PRO A 159 -2.89 -12.25 -12.09
N GLY A 160 -3.72 -13.28 -11.98
CA GLY A 160 -3.33 -14.61 -11.50
C GLY A 160 -3.57 -14.85 -10.02
N GLU A 161 -3.86 -13.81 -9.22
CA GLU A 161 -4.29 -13.97 -7.82
C GLU A 161 -5.80 -14.24 -7.76
N SER A 162 -6.22 -15.14 -6.86
CA SER A 162 -7.65 -15.47 -6.67
C SER A 162 -8.43 -14.36 -5.99
N MET A 163 -7.79 -13.65 -5.06
CA MET A 163 -8.40 -12.62 -4.23
C MET A 163 -7.58 -11.33 -4.27
N PRO A 164 -8.23 -10.15 -4.14
CA PRO A 164 -7.51 -8.91 -3.94
C PRO A 164 -6.71 -8.97 -2.63
N ARG A 165 -5.57 -8.30 -2.61
CA ARG A 165 -4.78 -8.12 -1.38
C ARG A 165 -5.52 -7.23 -0.40
N TRP A 166 -5.05 -7.13 0.84
CA TRP A 166 -5.58 -6.18 1.82
C TRP A 166 -4.77 -4.87 1.84
N ALA A 167 -5.36 -3.79 2.34
CA ALA A 167 -4.67 -2.54 2.64
C ALA A 167 -5.19 -2.02 3.99
N LEU A 168 -4.27 -1.57 4.85
CA LEU A 168 -4.58 -1.08 6.18
C LEU A 168 -4.16 0.38 6.27
N ASP A 169 -5.11 1.28 6.50
CA ASP A 169 -4.82 2.70 6.59
C ASP A 169 -4.86 3.16 8.05
N ALA A 170 -3.83 3.89 8.50
CA ALA A 170 -3.86 4.73 9.69
C ALA A 170 -4.13 6.18 9.27
N ILE A 171 -5.26 6.75 9.70
CA ILE A 171 -5.74 8.05 9.25
C ILE A 171 -5.87 8.99 10.43
N GLY A 172 -5.13 10.10 10.42
CA GLY A 172 -5.18 11.17 11.41
C GLY A 172 -5.53 12.51 10.80
N ARG A 173 -6.00 13.47 11.59
CA ARG A 173 -6.14 14.85 11.13
C ARG A 173 -4.79 15.56 11.13
N SER A 174 -4.56 16.38 10.12
CA SER A 174 -3.37 17.22 10.01
C SER A 174 -3.27 18.26 11.13
N ASP A 175 -4.41 18.68 11.69
CA ASP A 175 -4.50 19.64 12.81
C ASP A 175 -4.35 19.03 14.22
N GLY A 176 -4.15 17.70 14.31
CA GLY A 176 -3.96 17.00 15.58
C GLY A 176 -5.24 16.76 16.39
N VAL A 177 -6.42 17.15 15.88
CA VAL A 177 -7.70 16.83 16.53
C VAL A 177 -7.99 15.34 16.38
N ALA A 178 -8.43 14.69 17.46
CA ALA A 178 -8.80 13.28 17.44
C ALA A 178 -10.03 13.02 16.55
N LEU A 179 -9.94 12.00 15.69
CA LEU A 179 -11.04 11.47 14.89
C LEU A 179 -11.78 10.32 15.59
N TRP A 180 -11.06 9.59 16.43
CA TRP A 180 -11.51 8.33 17.00
C TRP A 180 -11.14 8.25 18.47
N ARG A 181 -12.14 7.96 19.31
CA ARG A 181 -11.92 7.72 20.75
C ARG A 181 -11.32 6.33 20.97
N ALA A 182 -10.76 6.05 22.15
CA ALA A 182 -10.33 4.70 22.48
C ALA A 182 -11.49 3.70 22.35
N ASP A 183 -11.21 2.48 21.89
CA ASP A 183 -12.21 1.43 21.85
C ASP A 183 -12.54 0.95 23.28
N PRO A 184 -13.82 0.70 23.58
CA PRO A 184 -14.21 0.14 24.87
C PRO A 184 -13.74 -1.32 24.96
N GLU A 185 -13.30 -1.74 26.15
CA GLU A 185 -13.06 -3.16 26.46
C GLU A 185 -14.39 -3.89 26.59
N ALA A 186 -14.99 -4.24 25.47
CA ALA A 186 -16.23 -5.00 25.39
C ALA A 186 -16.16 -6.01 24.24
N THR A 187 -17.07 -6.97 24.24
CA THR A 187 -17.21 -7.93 23.14
C THR A 187 -18.43 -7.57 22.32
N ALA A 188 -18.23 -7.44 21.00
CA ALA A 188 -19.31 -7.26 20.07
C ALA A 188 -20.08 -8.58 19.87
N ALA A 189 -21.37 -8.48 19.55
CA ALA A 189 -22.21 -9.63 19.24
C ALA A 189 -23.16 -9.25 18.10
N ARG A 190 -23.67 -10.27 17.39
CA ARG A 190 -24.60 -10.06 16.27
C ARG A 190 -25.79 -9.18 16.62
N ALA A 191 -26.35 -9.34 17.81
CA ALA A 191 -27.49 -8.55 18.30
C ALA A 191 -27.21 -7.04 18.39
N HIS A 192 -25.94 -6.63 18.40
CA HIS A 192 -25.54 -5.23 18.47
C HIS A 192 -25.50 -4.53 17.09
N ALA A 193 -25.56 -5.27 15.98
CA ALA A 193 -25.49 -4.69 14.64
C ALA A 193 -26.68 -3.76 14.34
N GLU A 194 -27.91 -4.18 14.69
CA GLU A 194 -29.10 -3.35 14.49
C GLU A 194 -29.09 -2.08 15.36
N PRO A 195 -28.89 -2.15 16.70
CA PRO A 195 -28.83 -0.96 17.53
C PRO A 195 -27.76 0.04 17.08
N LEU A 196 -26.58 -0.44 16.66
CA LEU A 196 -25.52 0.42 16.15
C LEU A 196 -25.92 1.11 14.84
N ALA A 197 -26.44 0.36 13.86
CA ALA A 197 -26.88 0.93 12.60
C ALA A 197 -28.01 1.96 12.79
N ARG A 198 -28.95 1.67 13.70
CA ARG A 198 -30.04 2.57 14.09
C ARG A 198 -29.50 3.84 14.74
N ALA A 199 -28.57 3.73 15.68
CA ALA A 199 -27.96 4.89 16.35
C ALA A 199 -27.17 5.80 15.39
N ILE A 200 -26.53 5.22 14.37
CA ILE A 200 -25.87 5.98 13.29
C ILE A 200 -26.93 6.67 12.43
N ALA A 201 -27.97 5.96 12.00
CA ALA A 201 -29.04 6.52 11.16
C ALA A 201 -29.78 7.66 11.87
N GLU A 202 -30.09 7.52 13.16
CA GLU A 202 -30.71 8.56 13.99
C GLU A 202 -29.83 9.80 14.11
N ALA A 203 -28.52 9.62 14.34
CA ALA A 203 -27.58 10.73 14.42
C ALA A 203 -27.42 11.50 13.11
N LEU A 204 -27.61 10.83 11.95
CA LEU A 204 -27.64 11.47 10.63
C LEU A 204 -29.01 12.04 10.27
N GLY A 205 -30.08 11.73 11.02
CA GLY A 205 -31.46 12.07 10.68
C GLY A 205 -32.02 11.26 9.50
N LEU A 206 -31.55 10.03 9.31
CA LEU A 206 -31.82 9.18 8.14
C LEU A 206 -32.49 7.83 8.50
N SER A 207 -33.14 7.72 9.66
CA SER A 207 -33.69 6.45 10.16
C SER A 207 -34.65 5.75 9.19
N ASP A 208 -35.37 6.50 8.37
CA ASP A 208 -36.34 5.97 7.40
C ASP A 208 -35.70 5.15 6.26
N GLY A 209 -34.40 5.33 6.01
CA GLY A 209 -33.68 4.61 4.97
C GLY A 209 -33.02 3.31 5.42
N LEU A 210 -32.98 3.04 6.73
CA LEU A 210 -32.32 1.86 7.28
C LEU A 210 -33.12 0.58 6.97
N GLN A 211 -32.47 -0.41 6.37
CA GLN A 211 -33.11 -1.67 6.01
C GLN A 211 -32.19 -2.88 6.19
N PRO A 212 -32.74 -4.06 6.54
CA PRO A 212 -31.95 -5.28 6.68
C PRO A 212 -31.56 -5.86 5.31
N ALA A 213 -30.36 -6.43 5.25
CA ALA A 213 -29.81 -7.17 4.13
C ALA A 213 -29.67 -8.66 4.47
N TYR A 214 -29.92 -9.53 3.50
CA TYR A 214 -29.93 -10.98 3.66
C TYR A 214 -29.05 -11.66 2.60
N GLU A 215 -28.54 -12.84 2.93
CA GLU A 215 -28.02 -13.76 1.92
C GLU A 215 -29.16 -14.27 1.02
N ASP A 216 -28.92 -14.45 -0.29
CA ASP A 216 -29.95 -14.88 -1.24
C ASP A 216 -30.24 -16.38 -1.16
N PRO A 217 -31.41 -16.82 -0.65
CA PRO A 217 -31.72 -18.25 -0.52
C PRO A 217 -31.70 -19.02 -1.84
N TRP A 218 -32.09 -18.38 -2.96
CA TRP A 218 -32.17 -19.05 -4.25
C TRP A 218 -30.80 -19.43 -4.80
N HIS A 219 -29.78 -18.63 -4.50
CA HIS A 219 -28.41 -18.94 -4.89
C HIS A 219 -27.96 -20.25 -4.23
N PHE A 220 -28.20 -20.39 -2.93
CA PHE A 220 -27.84 -21.58 -2.16
C PHE A 220 -28.63 -22.82 -2.58
N LEU A 221 -29.94 -22.69 -2.79
CA LEU A 221 -30.78 -23.80 -3.27
C LEU A 221 -30.36 -24.26 -4.68
N ALA A 222 -29.98 -23.33 -5.56
CA ALA A 222 -29.49 -23.67 -6.89
C ALA A 222 -28.14 -24.39 -6.84
N GLN A 223 -27.24 -23.99 -5.93
CA GLN A 223 -25.96 -24.67 -5.69
C GLN A 223 -26.18 -26.08 -5.13
N GLU A 224 -27.02 -26.22 -4.11
CA GLU A 224 -27.36 -27.52 -3.50
C GLU A 224 -27.96 -28.48 -4.54
N ALA A 225 -28.91 -28.02 -5.35
CA ALA A 225 -29.53 -28.84 -6.39
C ALA A 225 -28.56 -29.25 -7.52
N ALA A 226 -27.46 -28.52 -7.71
CA ALA A 226 -26.43 -28.82 -8.68
C ALA A 226 -25.33 -29.74 -8.11
N ALA A 227 -25.30 -29.95 -6.79
CA ALA A 227 -24.31 -30.81 -6.15
C ALA A 227 -24.55 -32.31 -6.45
N PRO A 228 -23.50 -33.15 -6.48
CA PRO A 228 -23.65 -34.60 -6.65
C PRO A 228 -24.52 -35.24 -5.56
N PHE A 229 -25.30 -36.27 -5.92
CA PHE A 229 -26.28 -36.93 -5.02
C PHE A 229 -25.68 -37.58 -3.78
N ASP A 230 -24.40 -37.96 -3.82
CA ASP A 230 -23.71 -38.66 -2.73
C ASP A 230 -23.18 -37.71 -1.63
N ASP A 231 -23.37 -36.40 -1.78
CA ASP A 231 -22.91 -35.38 -0.82
C ASP A 231 -24.04 -34.96 0.15
N ASP A 232 -23.86 -35.21 1.45
CA ASP A 232 -24.71 -34.63 2.51
C ASP A 232 -24.30 -33.17 2.76
N PRO A 233 -25.14 -32.15 2.45
CA PRO A 233 -24.79 -30.73 2.64
C PRO A 233 -24.54 -30.34 4.11
N LEU A 234 -25.03 -31.13 5.07
CA LEU A 234 -24.88 -30.88 6.51
C LEU A 234 -23.78 -31.74 7.14
N GLY A 235 -23.21 -32.70 6.40
CA GLY A 235 -22.33 -33.75 6.93
C GLY A 235 -20.83 -33.52 6.75
N TYR A 236 -20.41 -32.48 6.01
CA TYR A 236 -18.99 -32.27 5.69
C TYR A 236 -18.25 -31.40 6.72
N ALA A 237 -17.08 -31.88 7.13
CA ALA A 237 -16.07 -31.09 7.82
C ALA A 237 -15.56 -29.98 6.90
N LEU A 238 -15.20 -28.84 7.51
CA LEU A 238 -14.80 -27.55 6.92
C LEU A 238 -13.60 -27.58 5.93
N GLU A 239 -13.12 -28.75 5.54
CA GLU A 239 -11.93 -28.93 4.68
C GLU A 239 -12.27 -28.98 3.18
N ASP A 240 -13.55 -29.08 2.81
CA ASP A 240 -13.99 -29.26 1.42
C ASP A 240 -14.63 -27.97 0.84
N GLY A 241 -13.81 -27.04 0.35
CA GLY A 241 -14.20 -25.88 -0.48
C GLY A 241 -14.92 -24.72 0.24
N GLU A 242 -14.45 -23.48 0.04
CA GLU A 242 -15.00 -22.24 0.63
C GLU A 242 -16.51 -22.06 0.39
N GLU A 243 -17.01 -22.48 -0.77
CA GLU A 243 -18.43 -22.37 -1.15
C GLU A 243 -19.35 -23.27 -0.30
N ARG A 244 -18.90 -24.47 0.08
CA ARG A 244 -19.70 -25.40 0.89
C ARG A 244 -19.74 -24.97 2.36
N ALA A 245 -18.63 -24.48 2.89
CA ALA A 245 -18.58 -23.88 4.23
C ALA A 245 -19.53 -22.67 4.34
N ARG A 246 -19.71 -21.90 3.26
CA ARG A 246 -20.71 -20.83 3.17
C ARG A 246 -22.13 -21.39 3.20
N LEU A 247 -22.45 -22.39 2.37
CA LEU A 247 -23.78 -23.00 2.30
C LEU A 247 -24.23 -23.50 3.69
N ALA A 248 -23.39 -24.27 4.38
CA ALA A 248 -23.67 -24.78 5.72
C ALA A 248 -23.92 -23.64 6.73
N ARG A 249 -23.12 -22.56 6.67
CA ARG A 249 -23.26 -21.38 7.53
C ARG A 249 -24.60 -20.67 7.31
N VAL A 250 -24.99 -20.44 6.07
CA VAL A 250 -26.24 -19.74 5.73
C VAL A 250 -27.47 -20.57 6.09
N LEU A 251 -27.45 -21.88 5.80
CA LEU A 251 -28.52 -22.79 6.18
C LEU A 251 -28.64 -22.93 7.72
N GLY A 252 -27.51 -22.98 8.43
CA GLY A 252 -27.47 -23.03 9.90
C GLY A 252 -27.93 -21.74 10.59
N GLN A 253 -27.66 -20.56 10.03
CA GLN A 253 -28.08 -19.26 10.57
C GLN A 253 -29.56 -18.94 10.31
N GLY A 254 -30.18 -19.63 9.35
CA GLY A 254 -31.55 -19.42 8.93
C GLY A 254 -31.70 -18.24 7.96
N LEU A 255 -32.38 -18.49 6.84
CA LEU A 255 -32.58 -17.55 5.72
C LEU A 255 -33.36 -16.26 6.06
N ARG A 256 -33.83 -16.11 7.31
CA ARG A 256 -34.60 -14.96 7.80
C ARG A 256 -33.79 -14.04 8.72
N THR A 257 -32.56 -14.42 9.05
CA THR A 257 -31.67 -13.64 9.92
C THR A 257 -30.95 -12.58 9.07
N PRO A 258 -31.05 -11.28 9.38
CA PRO A 258 -30.28 -10.25 8.67
C PRO A 258 -28.78 -10.51 8.80
N THR A 259 -28.07 -10.47 7.68
CA THR A 259 -26.60 -10.54 7.61
C THR A 259 -25.99 -9.19 7.93
N ALA A 260 -26.58 -8.13 7.40
CA ALA A 260 -26.13 -6.76 7.60
C ALA A 260 -27.30 -5.77 7.66
N TRP A 261 -27.01 -4.58 8.14
CA TRP A 261 -27.93 -3.44 8.16
C TRP A 261 -27.41 -2.36 7.23
N VAL A 262 -28.22 -1.98 6.24
CA VAL A 262 -27.80 -1.11 5.14
C VAL A 262 -28.52 0.23 5.25
N LEU A 263 -27.76 1.30 5.25
CA LEU A 263 -28.24 2.68 5.22
C LEU A 263 -27.76 3.34 3.92
N PRO A 264 -28.62 3.45 2.89
CA PRO A 264 -28.33 4.24 1.71
C PRO A 264 -28.03 5.67 2.12
N VAL A 265 -26.86 6.19 1.77
CA VAL A 265 -26.43 7.50 2.24
C VAL A 265 -25.59 8.20 1.18
N VAL A 266 -25.91 9.47 0.96
CA VAL A 266 -25.14 10.38 0.12
C VAL A 266 -25.09 11.76 0.78
N ARG A 267 -24.01 12.49 0.54
CA ARG A 267 -23.95 13.92 0.85
C ARG A 267 -24.45 14.70 -0.36
N ASP A 268 -25.50 15.49 -0.17
CA ASP A 268 -26.02 16.36 -1.23
C ASP A 268 -25.13 17.60 -1.42
N HIS A 269 -25.29 18.28 -2.54
CA HIS A 269 -24.57 19.54 -2.86
C HIS A 269 -24.78 20.64 -1.81
N ASP A 270 -25.94 20.64 -1.14
CA ASP A 270 -26.25 21.55 -0.02
C ASP A 270 -25.55 21.17 1.30
N GLY A 271 -24.66 20.16 1.27
CA GLY A 271 -23.92 19.69 2.44
C GLY A 271 -24.78 18.93 3.45
N ARG A 272 -25.99 18.51 3.08
CA ARG A 272 -26.89 17.70 3.92
C ARG A 272 -26.79 16.22 3.58
N TRP A 273 -26.93 15.37 4.59
CA TRP A 273 -27.06 13.94 4.37
C TRP A 273 -28.45 13.61 3.82
N ARG A 274 -28.50 12.69 2.86
CA ARG A 274 -29.75 12.18 2.27
C ARG A 274 -29.71 10.67 2.22
N THR A 275 -30.90 10.09 2.37
CA THR A 275 -31.14 8.67 2.24
C THR A 275 -32.28 8.40 1.25
N GLN A 276 -32.43 7.14 0.89
CA GLN A 276 -33.53 6.63 0.08
C GLN A 276 -33.83 5.22 0.54
N GLN A 277 -35.10 4.92 0.80
CA GLN A 277 -35.53 3.54 0.99
C GLN A 277 -35.46 2.80 -0.36
N TRP A 278 -34.67 1.74 -0.45
CA TRP A 278 -34.59 0.95 -1.67
C TRP A 278 -35.76 -0.03 -1.76
N THR A 279 -36.34 -0.13 -2.94
CA THR A 279 -37.42 -1.07 -3.23
C THR A 279 -36.96 -2.06 -4.28
N PHE A 280 -36.98 -3.35 -3.95
CA PHE A 280 -36.58 -4.43 -4.85
C PHE A 280 -37.78 -5.22 -5.34
N ARG A 281 -37.66 -5.85 -6.53
CA ARG A 281 -38.72 -6.72 -7.07
C ARG A 281 -39.07 -7.88 -6.14
N ARG A 282 -38.09 -8.38 -5.39
CA ARG A 282 -38.25 -9.46 -4.41
C ARG A 282 -38.55 -8.95 -2.99
N HIS A 283 -38.89 -7.66 -2.85
CA HIS A 283 -39.21 -6.95 -1.60
C HIS A 283 -38.11 -6.86 -0.54
N HIS A 284 -37.12 -7.75 -0.56
CA HIS A 284 -35.96 -7.73 0.34
C HIS A 284 -34.69 -7.34 -0.39
N LEU A 285 -33.73 -6.78 0.36
CA LEU A 285 -32.37 -6.55 -0.10
C LEU A 285 -31.58 -7.86 0.08
N PHE A 286 -31.31 -8.53 -1.03
CA PHE A 286 -30.44 -9.69 -1.07
C PHE A 286 -29.03 -9.28 -1.52
N LEU A 287 -28.02 -9.64 -0.74
CA LEU A 287 -26.62 -9.43 -1.09
C LEU A 287 -26.23 -10.33 -2.27
N LEU A 288 -25.31 -9.82 -3.09
CA LEU A 288 -24.63 -10.63 -4.09
C LEU A 288 -23.84 -11.75 -3.37
N PRO A 289 -23.75 -12.95 -3.95
CA PRO A 289 -22.95 -14.03 -3.36
C PRO A 289 -21.46 -13.67 -3.25
N GLY A 290 -20.81 -14.10 -2.17
CA GLY A 290 -19.36 -13.92 -1.95
C GLY A 290 -18.99 -13.66 -0.48
N ASP A 291 -17.72 -13.81 -0.13
CA ASP A 291 -17.20 -13.55 1.24
C ASP A 291 -16.74 -12.12 1.46
N SER A 292 -16.85 -11.27 0.43
CA SER A 292 -16.54 -9.85 0.58
C SER A 292 -17.48 -9.17 1.59
N PRO A 293 -17.05 -8.05 2.20
CA PRO A 293 -17.92 -7.20 2.99
C PRO A 293 -19.28 -6.93 2.37
N ALA A 294 -20.34 -6.85 3.20
CA ALA A 294 -21.70 -6.59 2.73
C ALA A 294 -21.80 -5.33 1.85
N GLY A 295 -21.00 -4.29 2.11
CA GLY A 295 -20.95 -3.06 1.30
C GLY A 295 -20.45 -3.25 -0.13
N LEU A 296 -19.62 -4.27 -0.40
CA LEU A 296 -19.17 -4.63 -1.76
C LEU A 296 -20.12 -5.60 -2.46
N ARG A 297 -21.07 -6.17 -1.72
CA ARG A 297 -22.05 -7.15 -2.22
C ARG A 297 -23.44 -6.54 -2.41
N LEU A 298 -23.56 -5.22 -2.45
CA LEU A 298 -24.84 -4.55 -2.66
C LEU A 298 -25.31 -4.69 -4.12
N PRO A 299 -26.58 -5.06 -4.38
CA PRO A 299 -27.11 -5.22 -5.74
C PRO A 299 -27.46 -3.85 -6.36
N LEU A 300 -26.49 -2.94 -6.47
CA LEU A 300 -26.70 -1.55 -6.85
C LEU A 300 -27.34 -1.39 -8.25
N SER A 301 -27.07 -2.32 -9.17
CA SER A 301 -27.68 -2.36 -10.52
C SER A 301 -29.19 -2.63 -10.51
N SER A 302 -29.74 -3.12 -9.40
CA SER A 302 -31.17 -3.37 -9.23
C SER A 302 -31.94 -2.16 -8.68
N ILE A 303 -31.24 -1.06 -8.38
CA ILE A 303 -31.84 0.19 -7.92
C ILE A 303 -32.26 1.01 -9.15
N GLY A 304 -33.52 1.44 -9.18
CA GLY A 304 -34.04 2.29 -10.26
C GLY A 304 -33.69 3.76 -10.04
N GLY A 305 -33.55 4.52 -11.14
CA GLY A 305 -33.31 5.97 -11.11
C GLY A 305 -31.91 6.35 -11.60
N VAL A 306 -31.64 7.65 -11.64
CA VAL A 306 -30.32 8.18 -12.03
C VAL A 306 -29.48 8.34 -10.77
N PRO A 307 -28.28 7.72 -10.70
CA PRO A 307 -27.45 7.76 -9.50
C PRO A 307 -26.99 9.18 -9.18
N PHE A 308 -26.90 9.51 -7.88
CA PHE A 308 -26.12 10.67 -7.43
C PHE A 308 -24.65 10.45 -7.80
N PRO A 309 -24.04 11.37 -8.57
CA PRO A 309 -22.64 11.26 -8.90
C PRO A 309 -21.81 11.51 -7.64
N VAL A 310 -21.11 10.49 -7.16
CA VAL A 310 -20.05 10.65 -6.16
C VAL A 310 -18.76 10.85 -6.93
N VAL A 311 -18.54 12.09 -7.37
CA VAL A 311 -17.26 12.48 -7.95
C VAL A 311 -16.42 12.99 -6.77
N PRO A 312 -15.28 12.35 -6.47
CA PRO A 312 -14.32 12.94 -5.55
C PRO A 312 -14.09 14.37 -5.98
N ALA A 313 -14.28 15.32 -5.06
CA ALA A 313 -13.91 16.69 -5.30
C ALA A 313 -12.38 16.71 -5.41
N GLU A 314 -11.86 16.50 -6.61
CA GLU A 314 -10.56 17.03 -6.95
C GLU A 314 -10.69 18.54 -6.74
N GLU A 315 -9.98 19.09 -5.75
CA GLU A 315 -9.85 20.54 -5.67
C GLU A 315 -9.39 20.99 -7.06
N PRO A 316 -10.16 21.86 -7.76
CA PRO A 316 -9.89 22.16 -9.15
C PRO A 316 -8.48 22.71 -9.29
N TYR A 317 -7.59 21.92 -9.85
CA TYR A 317 -6.26 22.36 -10.19
C TYR A 317 -6.32 23.09 -11.54
N LEU A 318 -6.85 24.31 -11.54
CA LEU A 318 -6.89 25.14 -12.73
C LEU A 318 -5.83 26.24 -12.61
N PRO A 319 -4.65 26.12 -13.23
CA PRO A 319 -4.02 27.33 -13.73
C PRO A 319 -4.99 27.91 -14.76
N ARG A 320 -5.48 29.14 -14.53
CA ARG A 320 -6.14 29.92 -15.58
C ARG A 320 -5.22 29.90 -16.79
N ASP A 321 -5.72 29.42 -17.95
CA ASP A 321 -4.93 29.46 -19.18
C ASP A 321 -4.51 30.91 -19.42
N PRO A 322 -3.21 31.25 -19.47
CA PRO A 322 -2.78 32.63 -19.70
C PRO A 322 -3.21 33.16 -21.08
N ARG A 323 -3.67 32.29 -22.00
CA ARG A 323 -4.29 32.67 -23.28
C ARG A 323 -5.80 32.95 -23.18
N SER A 324 -6.40 32.71 -22.00
CA SER A 324 -7.78 33.11 -21.70
C SER A 324 -7.88 34.55 -21.17
N LEU A 325 -6.77 35.29 -21.16
CA LEU A 325 -6.79 36.73 -21.06
C LEU A 325 -7.35 37.27 -22.39
N GLU A 326 -8.54 37.87 -22.35
CA GLU A 326 -9.31 38.46 -23.48
C GLU A 326 -10.36 37.58 -24.18
N ALA A 327 -11.18 36.86 -23.41
CA ALA A 327 -12.55 36.57 -23.85
C ALA A 327 -13.53 37.10 -22.82
N ASP A 328 -14.23 38.17 -23.20
CA ASP A 328 -15.28 38.84 -22.43
C ASP A 328 -16.29 37.87 -21.80
N ASP A 329 -16.84 38.31 -20.68
CA ASP A 329 -17.90 37.72 -19.83
C ASP A 329 -19.25 37.46 -20.56
N GLU A 330 -19.28 37.39 -21.88
CA GLU A 330 -20.50 37.14 -22.68
C GLU A 330 -20.41 35.92 -23.61
N GLY A 331 -19.31 35.15 -23.59
CA GLY A 331 -19.04 34.09 -24.56
C GLY A 331 -19.43 32.64 -24.21
N GLN A 332 -19.90 32.34 -22.99
CA GLN A 332 -20.25 30.95 -22.58
C GLN A 332 -21.74 30.60 -22.69
N GLN A 333 -22.50 31.32 -23.52
CA GLN A 333 -23.81 30.87 -24.01
C GLN A 333 -23.79 30.69 -25.53
N LYS A 334 -23.12 29.63 -25.99
CA LYS A 334 -23.47 28.80 -27.18
C LYS A 334 -22.22 28.08 -27.69
N LEU A 335 -22.10 26.80 -27.33
CA LEU A 335 -21.86 25.69 -28.27
C LEU A 335 -21.85 24.39 -27.46
N GLY A 336 -22.94 23.66 -27.59
CA GLY A 336 -23.25 22.45 -26.84
C GLY A 336 -24.67 22.58 -26.30
N VAL A 337 -25.64 22.03 -27.02
CA VAL A 337 -26.89 21.61 -26.39
C VAL A 337 -26.49 20.53 -25.41
N ALA A 338 -26.12 20.93 -24.19
CA ALA A 338 -26.02 20.00 -23.08
C ALA A 338 -27.45 19.51 -22.89
N ALA A 339 -27.73 18.29 -23.38
CA ALA A 339 -28.91 17.57 -22.95
C ALA A 339 -28.92 17.68 -21.43
N ALA A 340 -30.00 18.27 -20.88
CA ALA A 340 -30.11 18.46 -19.44
C ALA A 340 -29.80 17.12 -18.78
N THR A 341 -28.64 17.02 -18.12
CA THR A 341 -28.25 15.81 -17.42
C THR A 341 -29.39 15.54 -16.45
N PRO A 342 -30.00 14.34 -16.52
CA PRO A 342 -31.15 14.06 -15.68
C PRO A 342 -30.72 14.25 -14.22
N ARG A 343 -31.49 15.04 -13.47
CA ARG A 343 -31.18 15.31 -12.06
C ARG A 343 -31.06 13.96 -11.34
N PRO A 344 -30.02 13.76 -10.53
CA PRO A 344 -29.88 12.51 -9.79
C PRO A 344 -31.11 12.30 -8.90
N THR A 345 -31.69 11.11 -9.00
CA THR A 345 -32.94 10.74 -8.33
C THR A 345 -32.77 9.59 -7.35
N ALA A 346 -31.62 8.91 -7.35
CA ALA A 346 -31.44 7.67 -6.60
C ALA A 346 -30.05 7.55 -5.94
N VAL A 347 -30.04 7.16 -4.67
CA VAL A 347 -28.84 6.95 -3.86
C VAL A 347 -28.28 5.56 -4.13
N HIS A 348 -27.08 5.47 -4.70
CA HIS A 348 -26.42 4.22 -5.08
C HIS A 348 -25.19 3.91 -4.20
N THR A 349 -25.12 4.54 -3.04
CA THR A 349 -24.07 4.35 -2.04
C THR A 349 -24.72 4.04 -0.71
N ALA A 350 -24.09 3.21 0.11
CA ALA A 350 -24.62 2.88 1.42
C ALA A 350 -23.53 2.61 2.44
N LEU A 351 -23.82 2.96 3.68
CA LEU A 351 -23.11 2.47 4.85
C LEU A 351 -23.72 1.13 5.25
N CYS A 352 -22.89 0.15 5.59
CA CYS A 352 -23.35 -1.16 6.04
C CYS A 352 -22.78 -1.48 7.42
N VAL A 353 -23.60 -2.03 8.31
CA VAL A 353 -23.16 -2.56 9.60
C VAL A 353 -23.35 -4.07 9.59
N GLU A 354 -22.28 -4.82 9.82
CA GLU A 354 -22.24 -6.28 9.76
C GLU A 354 -21.53 -6.83 11.00
N TYR A 355 -22.00 -7.95 11.55
CA TYR A 355 -21.23 -8.71 12.53
C TYR A 355 -20.65 -9.96 11.87
N ARG A 356 -19.34 -10.16 12.00
CA ARG A 356 -18.65 -11.33 11.45
C ARG A 356 -18.25 -12.28 12.56
N GLU A 357 -18.76 -13.50 12.49
CA GLU A 357 -18.45 -14.58 13.46
C GLU A 357 -16.95 -14.92 13.47
N ALA A 358 -16.31 -14.95 12.30
CA ALA A 358 -14.90 -15.31 12.16
C ALA A 358 -13.96 -14.34 12.89
N ASP A 359 -14.29 -13.05 12.87
CA ASP A 359 -13.53 -11.99 13.54
C ASP A 359 -14.06 -11.69 14.96
N GLN A 360 -15.24 -12.21 15.31
CA GLN A 360 -16.00 -11.85 16.52
C GLN A 360 -16.16 -10.33 16.71
N ALA A 361 -16.37 -9.60 15.61
CA ALA A 361 -16.36 -8.15 15.59
C ALA A 361 -17.49 -7.54 14.75
N LEU A 362 -17.87 -6.30 15.10
CA LEU A 362 -18.71 -5.44 14.27
C LEU A 362 -17.86 -4.72 13.24
N PHE A 363 -18.35 -4.68 12.02
CA PHE A 363 -17.77 -3.94 10.90
C PHE A 363 -18.73 -2.84 10.46
N VAL A 364 -18.19 -1.65 10.20
CA VAL A 364 -18.91 -0.57 9.54
C VAL A 364 -18.22 -0.27 8.22
N PHE A 365 -18.90 -0.60 7.13
CA PHE A 365 -18.47 -0.31 5.78
C PHE A 365 -18.79 1.13 5.41
N LEU A 366 -17.74 1.91 5.10
CA LEU A 366 -17.84 3.29 4.65
C LEU A 366 -18.07 3.34 3.13
N PRO A 367 -19.11 4.03 2.65
CA PRO A 367 -19.32 4.27 1.23
C PRO A 367 -18.27 5.23 0.67
N PRO A 368 -18.13 5.33 -0.67
CA PRO A 368 -17.32 6.39 -1.27
C PRO A 368 -17.91 7.77 -0.92
N LEU A 369 -17.04 8.71 -0.56
CA LEU A 369 -17.41 10.08 -0.19
C LEU A 369 -16.66 11.08 -1.07
N ALA A 370 -17.31 12.22 -1.33
CA ALA A 370 -16.78 13.22 -2.25
C ALA A 370 -15.65 14.07 -1.64
N SER A 371 -15.58 14.22 -0.31
CA SER A 371 -14.58 15.08 0.34
C SER A 371 -14.05 14.51 1.66
N GLN A 372 -12.86 14.97 2.08
CA GLN A 372 -12.31 14.64 3.41
C GLN A 372 -13.19 15.14 4.56
N ARG A 373 -13.89 16.28 4.37
CA ARG A 373 -14.81 16.82 5.38
C ARG A 373 -16.01 15.89 5.60
N ASP A 374 -16.54 15.31 4.53
CA ASP A 374 -17.64 14.36 4.62
C ASP A 374 -17.20 13.06 5.30
N PHE A 375 -15.97 12.61 5.01
CA PHE A 375 -15.36 11.47 5.71
C PHE A 375 -15.26 11.72 7.21
N VAL A 376 -14.68 12.85 7.62
CA VAL A 376 -14.58 13.23 9.04
C VAL A 376 -15.96 13.28 9.69
N ALA A 377 -16.92 13.94 9.06
CA ALA A 377 -18.28 14.06 9.60
C ALA A 377 -18.97 12.70 9.77
N LEU A 378 -18.77 11.76 8.83
CA LEU A 378 -19.35 10.42 8.94
C LEU A 378 -18.65 9.60 10.04
N VAL A 379 -17.32 9.64 10.10
CA VAL A 379 -16.52 8.94 11.12
C VAL A 379 -16.86 9.46 12.51
N GLU A 380 -17.00 10.77 12.72
CA GLU A 380 -17.41 11.36 14.00
C GLU A 380 -18.80 10.88 14.45
N VAL A 381 -19.74 10.72 13.52
CA VAL A 381 -21.08 10.19 13.83
C VAL A 381 -21.02 8.71 14.23
N ILE A 382 -20.22 7.91 13.52
CA ILE A 382 -20.00 6.49 13.86
C ILE A 382 -19.33 6.36 15.22
N ASP A 383 -18.28 7.15 15.47
CA ASP A 383 -17.54 7.19 16.74
C ASP A 383 -18.46 7.57 17.90
N GLY A 384 -19.32 8.59 17.70
CA GLY A 384 -20.32 8.99 18.67
C GLY A 384 -21.35 7.88 18.95
N ALA A 385 -21.85 7.20 17.91
CA ALA A 385 -22.81 6.12 18.06
C ALA A 385 -22.23 4.92 18.81
N ARG A 386 -21.03 4.45 18.43
CA ARG A 386 -20.37 3.32 19.10
C ARG A 386 -20.02 3.65 20.56
N THR A 387 -19.56 4.88 20.83
CA THR A 387 -19.17 5.32 22.18
C THR A 387 -20.39 5.36 23.10
N ARG A 388 -21.53 5.87 22.62
CA ARG A 388 -22.78 5.87 23.39
C ARG A 388 -23.27 4.45 23.72
N LEU A 389 -23.03 3.49 22.83
CA LEU A 389 -23.43 2.11 23.01
C LEU A 389 -22.38 1.24 23.73
N GLY A 390 -21.16 1.76 23.92
CA GLY A 390 -20.06 1.01 24.52
C GLY A 390 -19.60 -0.17 23.67
N LEU A 391 -19.62 -0.04 22.35
CA LEU A 391 -19.29 -1.13 21.41
C LEU A 391 -17.96 -0.87 20.69
N PRO A 392 -17.06 -1.86 20.61
CA PRO A 392 -15.94 -1.81 19.67
C PRO A 392 -16.42 -2.15 18.27
N LEU A 393 -15.74 -1.60 17.27
CA LEU A 393 -16.00 -1.93 15.86
C LEU A 393 -14.76 -1.67 15.01
N ILE A 394 -14.76 -2.26 13.81
CA ILE A 394 -13.74 -2.07 12.79
C ILE A 394 -14.33 -1.29 11.62
N LEU A 395 -13.65 -0.24 11.18
CA LEU A 395 -14.01 0.45 9.94
C LEU A 395 -13.41 -0.28 8.74
N GLU A 396 -14.19 -0.33 7.67
CA GLU A 396 -13.74 -0.84 6.38
C GLU A 396 -14.38 -0.08 5.21
N GLY A 397 -13.95 -0.35 3.98
CA GLY A 397 -14.59 0.19 2.78
C GLY A 397 -13.74 1.24 2.07
N TYR A 398 -14.36 2.35 1.65
CA TYR A 398 -13.68 3.35 0.82
C TYR A 398 -12.88 4.35 1.67
N PRO A 399 -11.64 4.68 1.28
CA PRO A 399 -10.84 5.68 1.97
C PRO A 399 -11.36 7.10 1.68
N PRO A 400 -10.97 8.10 2.50
CA PRO A 400 -11.21 9.49 2.13
C PRO A 400 -10.51 9.84 0.81
N PRO A 401 -11.05 10.78 0.02
CA PRO A 401 -10.33 11.33 -1.12
C PRO A 401 -9.06 12.08 -0.68
N SER A 402 -8.15 12.31 -1.63
CA SER A 402 -6.93 13.10 -1.40
C SER A 402 -7.27 14.54 -0.99
N GLY A 403 -6.44 15.12 -0.12
CA GLY A 403 -6.62 16.48 0.37
C GLY A 403 -5.78 16.77 1.62
N PRO A 404 -5.73 18.03 2.07
CA PRO A 404 -4.80 18.48 3.12
C PRO A 404 -5.29 18.26 4.55
N LEU A 405 -6.59 17.95 4.77
CA LEU A 405 -7.18 17.83 6.10
C LEU A 405 -6.73 16.57 6.84
N LEU A 406 -6.47 15.49 6.09
CA LEU A 406 -6.14 14.18 6.64
C LEU A 406 -4.74 13.75 6.20
N ARG A 407 -3.98 13.22 7.16
CA ARG A 407 -2.76 12.45 6.90
C ARG A 407 -3.09 10.97 6.94
N ARG A 408 -2.57 10.23 5.97
CA ARG A 408 -2.83 8.81 5.81
C ARG A 408 -1.53 8.06 5.57
N ILE A 409 -1.30 7.04 6.40
CA ILE A 409 -0.23 6.06 6.24
C ILE A 409 -0.90 4.75 5.85
N THR A 410 -0.39 4.06 4.84
CA THR A 410 -1.00 2.82 4.35
C THR A 410 -0.01 1.67 4.43
N VAL A 411 -0.40 0.57 5.07
CA VAL A 411 0.35 -0.67 5.11
C VAL A 411 -0.27 -1.67 4.12
N THR A 412 0.53 -2.17 3.20
CA THR A 412 0.12 -3.11 2.15
C THR A 412 1.05 -4.31 2.08
N PRO A 413 0.52 -5.49 1.72
CA PRO A 413 1.32 -6.68 1.54
C PRO A 413 1.83 -6.76 0.10
N ASP A 414 3.13 -6.96 -0.05
CA ASP A 414 3.78 -7.23 -1.32
C ASP A 414 4.53 -8.56 -1.28
N PRO A 415 4.88 -9.16 -2.43
CA PRO A 415 5.57 -10.44 -2.47
C PRO A 415 6.83 -10.42 -1.59
N GLY A 416 6.82 -11.23 -0.53
CA GLY A 416 7.94 -11.32 0.40
C GLY A 416 8.07 -10.20 1.42
N VAL A 417 7.34 -9.08 1.33
CA VAL A 417 7.51 -7.92 2.25
C VAL A 417 6.17 -7.31 2.69
N LEU A 418 6.22 -6.50 3.75
CA LEU A 418 5.22 -5.46 4.02
C LEU A 418 5.76 -4.12 3.54
N GLU A 419 4.91 -3.35 2.87
CA GLU A 419 5.22 -2.00 2.42
C GLU A 419 4.41 -0.98 3.22
N VAL A 420 5.04 0.11 3.60
CA VAL A 420 4.40 1.25 4.25
C VAL A 420 4.50 2.46 3.34
N ASN A 421 3.37 2.93 2.83
CA ASN A 421 3.28 4.18 2.07
C ASN A 421 3.14 5.34 3.05
N ILE A 422 4.11 6.26 3.04
CA ILE A 422 4.19 7.36 4.01
C ILE A 422 3.76 8.68 3.39
N PRO A 423 3.13 9.60 4.16
CA PRO A 423 2.80 10.92 3.66
C PRO A 423 4.07 11.73 3.36
N PRO A 424 4.03 12.65 2.39
CA PRO A 424 5.15 13.52 2.11
C PRO A 424 5.42 14.48 3.29
N THR A 425 6.70 14.74 3.56
CA THR A 425 7.19 15.76 4.51
C THR A 425 7.84 16.93 3.77
N ASP A 426 7.99 18.07 4.44
CA ASP A 426 8.39 19.33 3.83
C ASP A 426 9.91 19.61 3.89
N ASN A 427 10.66 18.85 4.69
CA ASN A 427 12.10 19.04 4.89
C ASN A 427 12.78 17.76 5.41
N THR A 428 14.11 17.77 5.44
CA THR A 428 14.96 16.64 5.80
C THR A 428 14.72 16.21 7.24
N ASP A 429 14.67 17.15 8.19
CA ASP A 429 14.54 16.81 9.61
C ASP A 429 13.19 16.12 9.89
N ASP A 430 12.10 16.60 9.29
CA ASP A 430 10.78 15.97 9.38
C ASP A 430 10.76 14.59 8.71
N TYR A 431 11.44 14.44 7.57
CA TYR A 431 11.57 13.15 6.88
C TYR A 431 12.30 12.11 7.72
N VAL A 432 13.41 12.51 8.34
CA VAL A 432 14.21 11.64 9.22
C VAL A 432 13.41 11.25 10.46
N ALA A 433 12.76 12.20 11.13
CA ALA A 433 11.93 11.91 12.30
C ALA A 433 10.77 10.97 11.97
N LEU A 434 10.13 11.15 10.80
CA LEU A 434 9.10 10.25 10.31
C LEU A 434 9.64 8.84 10.10
N LEU A 435 10.77 8.70 9.39
CA LEU A 435 11.39 7.40 9.16
C LEU A 435 11.75 6.73 10.49
N GLU A 436 12.52 7.38 11.37
CA GLU A 436 12.92 6.84 12.67
C GLU A 436 11.72 6.29 13.45
N THR A 437 10.60 7.02 13.46
CA THR A 437 9.36 6.59 14.10
C THR A 437 8.77 5.32 13.46
N ILE A 438 8.80 5.23 12.13
CA ILE A 438 8.29 4.09 11.37
C ILE A 438 9.18 2.86 11.56
N TYR A 439 10.51 3.01 11.55
CA TYR A 439 11.45 1.92 11.81
C TYR A 439 11.28 1.39 13.24
N ASP A 440 11.15 2.27 14.22
CA ASP A 440 10.88 1.87 15.60
C ASP A 440 9.52 1.17 15.73
N ALA A 441 8.49 1.61 14.99
CA ALA A 441 7.18 0.96 14.96
C ALA A 441 7.27 -0.44 14.34
N GLY A 442 8.04 -0.59 13.26
CA GLY A 442 8.39 -1.87 12.66
C GLY A 442 9.02 -2.82 13.69
N LEU A 443 10.04 -2.37 14.41
CA LEU A 443 10.73 -3.19 15.42
C LEU A 443 9.78 -3.66 16.53
N HIS A 444 8.88 -2.79 17.00
CA HIS A 444 7.88 -3.15 18.00
C HIS A 444 6.86 -4.16 17.47
N ALA A 445 6.48 -4.04 16.20
CA ALA A 445 5.61 -4.98 15.51
C ALA A 445 6.30 -6.31 15.13
N GLY A 446 7.55 -6.54 15.56
CA GLY A 446 8.31 -7.75 15.24
C GLY A 446 8.84 -7.78 13.80
N LEU A 447 9.01 -6.62 13.19
CA LEU A 447 9.46 -6.44 11.82
C LEU A 447 10.83 -5.75 11.74
N HIS A 448 11.55 -5.96 10.65
CA HIS A 448 12.83 -5.30 10.38
C HIS A 448 13.03 -5.11 8.87
N THR A 449 13.99 -4.29 8.46
CA THR A 449 14.21 -3.94 7.04
C THR A 449 15.29 -4.79 6.36
N GLU A 450 15.61 -5.93 6.94
CA GLU A 450 16.67 -6.82 6.46
C GLU A 450 16.08 -8.17 6.07
N LYS A 451 16.83 -8.92 5.28
CA LYS A 451 16.54 -10.31 4.93
C LYS A 451 17.81 -11.13 4.94
N TYR A 452 17.72 -12.39 5.37
CA TYR A 452 18.78 -13.35 5.16
C TYR A 452 18.48 -14.17 3.91
N LEU A 453 19.45 -14.22 2.99
CA LEU A 453 19.40 -15.08 1.81
C LEU A 453 19.70 -16.52 2.21
N LEU A 454 19.39 -17.48 1.33
CA LEU A 454 19.62 -18.91 1.55
C LEU A 454 21.10 -19.25 1.83
N ASP A 455 22.04 -18.42 1.37
CA ASP A 455 23.47 -18.56 1.62
C ASP A 455 23.95 -17.85 2.89
N GLY A 456 23.03 -17.32 3.70
CA GLY A 456 23.30 -16.62 4.96
C GLY A 456 23.75 -15.18 4.81
N ARG A 457 23.81 -14.63 3.59
CA ARG A 457 24.11 -13.19 3.41
C ARG A 457 22.94 -12.33 3.84
N LEU A 458 23.24 -11.22 4.53
CA LEU A 458 22.29 -10.16 4.81
C LEU A 458 22.04 -9.34 3.53
N ALA A 459 20.78 -9.06 3.25
CA ALA A 459 20.33 -8.17 2.19
C ALA A 459 19.29 -7.18 2.77
N GLY A 460 19.03 -6.10 2.04
CA GLY A 460 17.83 -5.29 2.31
C GLY A 460 16.56 -6.13 2.16
N SER A 461 15.45 -5.60 2.66
CA SER A 461 14.14 -6.29 2.69
C SER A 461 13.73 -6.92 1.35
N GLY A 462 14.12 -6.30 0.23
CA GLY A 462 13.85 -6.75 -1.14
C GLY A 462 12.72 -6.00 -1.84
N GLY A 463 12.07 -5.05 -1.14
CA GLY A 463 10.88 -4.32 -1.63
C GLY A 463 11.15 -2.96 -2.28
N GLY A 464 12.36 -2.70 -2.77
CA GLY A 464 12.69 -1.46 -3.50
C GLY A 464 12.91 -0.20 -2.64
N HIS A 465 12.16 -0.02 -1.54
CA HIS A 465 12.29 1.12 -0.62
C HIS A 465 12.28 2.47 -1.36
N HIS A 466 11.26 2.70 -2.19
CA HIS A 466 11.24 3.84 -3.11
C HIS A 466 11.23 5.17 -2.37
N LEU A 467 11.94 6.16 -2.94
CA LEU A 467 11.93 7.55 -2.51
C LEU A 467 11.06 8.36 -3.48
N THR A 468 10.10 9.09 -2.94
CA THR A 468 9.23 9.97 -3.73
C THR A 468 9.62 11.42 -3.50
N LEU A 469 9.99 12.12 -4.56
CA LEU A 469 10.34 13.55 -4.53
C LEU A 469 9.28 14.35 -5.28
N GLY A 470 8.81 15.44 -4.68
CA GLY A 470 7.74 16.25 -5.25
C GLY A 470 7.70 17.68 -4.73
N GLY A 471 6.54 18.30 -4.83
CA GLY A 471 6.22 19.54 -4.10
C GLY A 471 4.89 19.40 -3.37
N PRO A 472 4.48 20.40 -2.57
CA PRO A 472 3.24 20.34 -1.80
C PRO A 472 1.99 20.13 -2.66
N THR A 473 2.04 20.61 -3.89
CA THR A 473 1.05 20.33 -4.95
C THR A 473 1.78 19.97 -6.24
N PRO A 474 1.12 19.30 -7.21
CA PRO A 474 1.73 18.99 -8.49
C PRO A 474 2.41 20.19 -9.15
N LEU A 475 1.78 21.37 -9.10
CA LEU A 475 2.28 22.58 -9.76
C LEU A 475 3.31 23.37 -8.95
N GLN A 476 3.41 23.09 -7.66
CA GLN A 476 4.50 23.57 -6.81
C GLN A 476 5.68 22.60 -6.79
N SER A 477 5.63 21.52 -7.59
CA SER A 477 6.76 20.61 -7.77
C SER A 477 8.00 21.39 -8.23
N PRO A 478 9.15 21.25 -7.55
CA PRO A 478 10.41 21.86 -7.96
C PRO A 478 10.80 21.47 -9.39
N PHE A 479 10.44 20.25 -9.81
CA PHE A 479 10.73 19.74 -11.15
C PHE A 479 9.86 20.36 -12.24
N LEU A 480 8.65 20.85 -11.91
CA LEU A 480 7.83 21.61 -12.86
C LEU A 480 8.18 23.10 -12.86
N LEU A 481 8.44 23.69 -11.70
CA LEU A 481 8.83 25.10 -11.57
C LEU A 481 10.22 25.35 -12.19
N ARG A 482 11.14 24.37 -12.06
CA ARG A 482 12.52 24.45 -12.59
C ARG A 482 12.92 23.11 -13.24
N PRO A 483 12.46 22.84 -14.48
CA PRO A 483 12.75 21.58 -15.18
C PRO A 483 14.24 21.25 -15.34
N ALA A 484 15.10 22.27 -15.34
CA ALA A 484 16.56 22.09 -15.34
C ALA A 484 17.08 21.29 -14.12
N LEU A 485 16.36 21.26 -13.00
CA LEU A 485 16.73 20.46 -11.83
C LEU A 485 16.64 18.96 -12.12
N LEU A 486 15.55 18.52 -12.75
CA LEU A 486 15.39 17.11 -13.12
C LEU A 486 16.44 16.69 -14.14
N ALA A 487 16.67 17.52 -15.16
CA ALA A 487 17.73 17.28 -16.14
C ALA A 487 19.11 17.22 -15.46
N GLY A 488 19.39 18.15 -14.55
CA GLY A 488 20.64 18.18 -13.78
C GLY A 488 20.84 16.94 -12.92
N LEU A 489 19.80 16.49 -12.21
CA LEU A 489 19.83 15.27 -11.41
C LEU A 489 20.15 14.04 -12.28
N ILE A 490 19.44 13.88 -13.39
CA ILE A 490 19.65 12.77 -14.33
C ILE A 490 21.07 12.82 -14.91
N THR A 491 21.52 13.98 -15.39
CA THR A 491 22.87 14.14 -15.94
C THR A 491 23.94 13.89 -14.88
N PHE A 492 23.70 14.25 -13.61
CA PHE A 492 24.62 13.95 -12.52
C PHE A 492 24.81 12.44 -12.36
N PHE A 493 23.73 11.65 -12.32
CA PHE A 493 23.82 10.18 -12.29
C PHE A 493 24.48 9.60 -13.54
N GLN A 494 24.18 10.13 -14.72
CA GLN A 494 24.82 9.68 -15.97
C GLN A 494 26.34 9.94 -16.00
N HIS A 495 26.80 11.04 -15.42
CA HIS A 495 28.24 11.35 -15.30
C HIS A 495 28.93 10.61 -14.15
N HIS A 496 28.16 10.10 -13.18
CA HIS A 496 28.66 9.36 -12.04
C HIS A 496 27.98 7.99 -11.98
N PRO A 497 28.16 7.13 -13.00
CA PRO A 497 27.48 5.84 -13.06
C PRO A 497 27.86 4.93 -11.90
N SER A 498 28.98 5.18 -11.21
CA SER A 498 29.32 4.45 -10.00
C SER A 498 28.30 4.62 -8.86
N LEU A 499 27.54 5.73 -8.85
CA LEU A 499 26.49 5.96 -7.85
C LEU A 499 25.29 5.05 -8.06
N SER A 500 25.04 4.54 -9.28
CA SER A 500 23.97 3.57 -9.49
C SER A 500 24.25 2.24 -8.78
N TYR A 501 25.53 1.90 -8.54
CA TYR A 501 25.88 0.70 -7.78
C TYR A 501 25.42 0.73 -6.32
N MET A 502 25.21 1.92 -5.74
CA MET A 502 24.61 2.05 -4.39
C MET A 502 23.15 1.58 -4.37
N PHE A 503 22.50 1.57 -5.53
CA PHE A 503 21.10 1.19 -5.71
C PHE A 503 20.94 -0.16 -6.45
N THR A 504 22.04 -0.79 -6.88
CA THR A 504 21.98 -2.14 -7.48
C THR A 504 21.81 -3.19 -6.39
N GLY A 505 20.61 -3.77 -6.33
CA GLY A 505 20.36 -5.02 -5.63
C GLY A 505 20.85 -6.24 -6.42
N LEU A 506 20.56 -7.44 -5.91
CA LEU A 506 20.92 -8.72 -6.56
C LEU A 506 20.13 -9.02 -7.84
N PHE A 507 19.18 -8.16 -8.22
CA PHE A 507 18.33 -8.34 -9.38
C PHE A 507 19.02 -7.85 -10.66
N VAL A 508 19.10 -8.73 -11.66
CA VAL A 508 19.61 -8.43 -13.01
C VAL A 508 18.46 -8.56 -14.01
N GLY A 509 18.31 -7.60 -14.93
CA GLY A 509 17.32 -7.63 -16.01
C GLY A 509 16.35 -6.45 -16.00
N PRO A 510 15.35 -6.44 -16.92
CA PRO A 510 14.43 -5.31 -17.11
C PRO A 510 13.45 -5.08 -15.93
N THR A 511 13.44 -5.99 -14.96
CA THR A 511 12.68 -5.87 -13.70
C THR A 511 13.55 -5.42 -12.52
N SER A 512 14.84 -5.16 -12.76
CA SER A 512 15.72 -4.57 -11.75
C SER A 512 15.28 -3.14 -11.46
N GLN A 513 15.19 -2.79 -10.18
CA GLN A 513 14.83 -1.45 -9.70
C GLN A 513 16.05 -0.51 -9.59
N ALA A 514 17.23 -0.98 -10.04
CA ALA A 514 18.43 -0.16 -10.09
C ALA A 514 18.32 0.89 -11.22
N PRO A 515 18.73 2.15 -10.96
CA PRO A 515 18.60 3.26 -11.91
C PRO A 515 19.51 3.16 -13.15
#